data_AF-A0A3A0D6Z3-F1
#
_entry.id   AF-A0A3A0D6Z3-F1
#
_cell.length_a   1.000
_cell.length_b   1.000
_cell.length_c   1.000
_cell.angle_alpha   90.00
_cell.angle_beta   90.00
_cell.angle_gamma   90.00
#
_symmetry.space_group_name_H-M   'P 1'
#
loop_
_entity.id
_entity.type
_entity.pdbx_description
1 polymer ?
#
loop_
_entity_poly.entity_id
_entity_poly.type
_entity_poly.pdbx_seq_one_letter_code
_entity_poly.pdbx_strand_id
1 'polypeptide(L)' 'MNATVDAPVAWVETIGRLRLPTKSDERLQWLMDRNNDGLLSDQEKQELDSLVELSERLSLVRAEALLLLGRRPA' A
#
# COMPACT_ATOMS: atom_id res chain seq x y z
N MET A 1 -21.32 13.53 14.29
CA MET A 1 -22.38 12.97 13.43
C MET A 1 -21.70 12.02 12.46
N ASN A 2 -21.94 10.71 12.55
CA ASN A 2 -21.47 9.78 11.52
C ASN A 2 -22.56 9.68 10.46
N ALA A 3 -22.47 10.54 9.44
CA ALA A 3 -23.27 10.37 8.24
C ALA A 3 -22.62 9.25 7.41
N THR A 4 -23.33 8.15 7.22
CA THR A 4 -22.92 7.09 6.28
C THR A 4 -23.32 7.49 4.86
N VAL A 5 -22.50 7.13 3.88
CA VAL A 5 -22.80 7.27 2.46
C VAL A 5 -22.82 5.89 1.82
N ASP A 6 -23.76 5.65 0.90
CA ASP A 6 -23.80 4.41 0.13
C ASP A 6 -22.71 4.43 -0.93
N ALA A 7 -21.98 3.30 -1.07
CA ALA A 7 -20.93 3.14 -2.06
C ALA A 7 -21.19 1.88 -2.91
N PRO A 8 -21.00 1.94 -4.24
CA PRO A 8 -21.13 0.76 -5.10
C PRO A 8 -20.13 -0.33 -4.69
N VAL A 9 -20.60 -1.59 -4.57
CA VAL A 9 -19.76 -2.74 -4.23
C VAL A 9 -18.54 -2.84 -5.15
N ALA A 10 -18.74 -2.65 -6.47
CA ALA A 10 -17.66 -2.68 -7.46
C ALA A 10 -16.57 -1.63 -7.18
N TRP A 11 -16.94 -0.46 -6.65
CA TRP A 11 -15.97 0.57 -6.28
C TRP A 11 -15.14 0.14 -5.07
N VAL A 12 -15.78 -0.41 -4.03
CA VAL A 12 -15.10 -0.98 -2.86
C VAL A 12 -14.15 -2.12 -3.26
N GLU A 13 -14.52 -2.95 -4.24
CA GLU A 13 -13.64 -3.99 -4.80
C GLU A 13 -12.39 -3.43 -5.49
N THR A 14 -12.50 -2.29 -6.17
CA THR A 14 -11.33 -1.58 -6.72
C THR A 14 -10.39 -1.12 -5.61
N ILE A 15 -10.93 -0.59 -4.50
CA ILE A 15 -10.12 -0.18 -3.34
C ILE A 15 -9.42 -1.39 -2.72
N GLY A 16 -10.12 -2.53 -2.57
CA GLY A 16 -9.52 -3.78 -2.09
C GLY A 16 -8.40 -4.34 -2.97
N ARG A 17 -8.26 -3.84 -4.21
CA ARG A 17 -7.19 -4.20 -5.14
C ARG A 17 -6.08 -3.15 -5.23
N LEU A 18 -6.17 -2.03 -4.50
CA LEU A 18 -5.11 -1.03 -4.51
C LEU A 18 -3.78 -1.66 -4.05
N ARG A 19 -2.75 -1.37 -4.85
CA ARG A 19 -1.36 -1.74 -4.70
C ARG A 19 -0.52 -0.58 -5.23
N LEU A 20 0.76 -0.58 -4.90
CA LEU A 20 1.71 0.25 -5.61
C LEU A 20 1.66 -0.06 -7.12
N PRO A 21 1.84 0.93 -8.00
CA PRO A 21 2.10 0.67 -9.41
C PRO A 21 3.33 -0.24 -9.56
N THR A 22 3.33 -1.12 -10.57
CA THR A 22 4.38 -2.13 -10.76
C THR A 22 5.80 -1.58 -10.67
N LYS A 23 6.10 -0.45 -11.32
CA LYS A 23 7.42 0.18 -11.26
C LYS A 23 7.82 0.67 -9.87
N SER A 24 6.85 1.16 -9.09
CA SER A 24 7.09 1.61 -7.72
C SER A 24 7.29 0.43 -6.77
N ASP A 25 6.58 -0.68 -7.01
CA ASP A 25 6.74 -1.93 -6.26
C ASP A 25 8.11 -2.58 -6.52
N GLU A 26 8.52 -2.66 -7.80
CA GLU A 26 9.85 -3.10 -8.20
C GLU A 26 10.96 -2.22 -7.60
N ARG A 27 10.76 -0.90 -7.58
CA ARG A 27 11.69 0.05 -6.98
C ARG A 27 11.79 -0.14 -5.46
N LEU A 28 10.66 -0.31 -4.79
CA LEU A 28 10.60 -0.60 -3.35
C LEU A 28 11.37 -1.88 -3.03
N GLN A 29 11.13 -2.97 -3.77
CA GLN A 29 11.84 -4.23 -3.57
C GLN A 29 13.35 -4.07 -3.75
N TRP A 30 13.78 -3.41 -4.82
CA TRP A 30 15.20 -3.17 -5.08
C TRP A 30 15.87 -2.35 -3.97
N LEU A 31 15.17 -1.34 -3.43
CA LEU A 31 15.67 -0.54 -2.30
C LEU A 31 15.74 -1.36 -1.01
N MET A 32 14.73 -2.19 -0.72
CA MET A 32 14.73 -3.08 0.44
C MET A 32 15.89 -4.08 0.39
N ASP A 33 16.13 -4.70 -0.77
CA ASP A 33 17.22 -5.65 -0.95
C ASP A 33 18.58 -4.99 -0.66
N ARG A 34 18.82 -3.80 -1.22
CA ARG A 34 20.06 -3.04 -0.95
C ARG A 34 20.16 -2.51 0.47
N ASN A 35 19.03 -2.19 1.10
CA ASN A 35 19.01 -1.75 2.49
C ASN A 35 19.47 -2.85 3.45
N ASN A 36 19.10 -4.11 3.17
CA ASN A 36 19.57 -5.27 3.94
C ASN A 36 21.10 -5.40 3.90
N ASP A 37 21.72 -5.03 2.77
CA ASP A 37 23.16 -5.02 2.60
C ASP A 37 23.84 -3.72 3.11
N GLY A 38 23.06 -2.75 3.61
CA GLY A 38 23.56 -1.45 4.06
C GLY A 38 24.10 -0.56 2.94
N LEU A 39 23.66 -0.78 1.69
CA LEU A 39 24.21 -0.16 0.48
C LEU A 39 23.43 1.09 0.02
N LEU A 40 22.48 1.58 0.82
CA LEU A 40 21.70 2.76 0.46
C LEU A 40 22.45 4.06 0.77
N SER A 41 22.46 4.95 -0.22
CA SER A 41 22.74 6.37 -0.01
C SER A 41 21.63 7.02 0.83
N ASP A 42 21.90 8.19 1.39
CA ASP A 42 20.91 8.90 2.21
C ASP A 42 19.67 9.32 1.40
N GLN A 43 19.84 9.62 0.12
CA GLN A 43 18.71 9.91 -0.77
C GLN A 43 17.84 8.66 -1.02
N GLU A 44 18.47 7.50 -1.19
CA GLU A 44 17.75 6.23 -1.38
C GLU A 44 17.04 5.78 -0.09
N LYS A 45 17.59 6.08 1.09
CA LYS A 45 16.90 5.82 2.37
C LYS A 45 15.61 6.63 2.47
N GLN A 46 15.66 7.93 2.14
CA GLN A 46 14.47 8.77 2.13
C GLN A 46 13.42 8.31 1.11
N GLU A 47 13.87 7.85 -0.06
CA GLU A 47 12.99 7.26 -1.07
C GLU A 47 12.35 5.96 -0.56
N LEU A 48 13.14 5.08 0.05
CA LEU A 48 12.66 3.84 0.66
C LEU A 48 11.61 4.13 1.74
N ASP A 49 11.90 5.04 2.67
CA ASP A 49 10.97 5.43 3.75
C ASP A 49 9.64 5.91 3.18
N SER A 50 9.68 6.76 2.13
CA SER A 50 8.49 7.29 1.48
C SER A 50 7.65 6.20 0.78
N LEU A 51 8.32 5.24 0.12
CA LEU A 51 7.64 4.13 -0.56
C LEU A 51 7.06 3.11 0.42
N VAL A 52 7.75 2.83 1.52
CA VAL A 52 7.25 1.99 2.62
C VAL A 52 5.99 2.62 3.23
N GLU A 53 6.05 3.89 3.60
CA GLU A 53 4.92 4.61 4.18
C GLU A 53 3.69 4.56 3.24
N LEU A 54 3.89 4.79 1.94
CA LEU A 54 2.82 4.68 0.96
C LEU A 54 2.25 3.25 0.88
N SER A 55 3.11 2.23 0.86
CA SER A 55 2.70 0.82 0.82
C SER A 55 1.87 0.42 2.03
N GLU A 56 2.25 0.87 3.22
CA GLU A 56 1.52 0.64 4.47
C GLU A 56 0.14 1.29 4.45
N ARG A 57 0.07 2.57 4.05
CA ARG A 57 -1.21 3.30 3.92
C ARG A 57 -2.16 2.61 2.94
N LEU A 58 -1.65 2.19 1.78
CA LEU A 58 -2.44 1.43 0.80
C LEU A 58 -2.90 0.07 1.37
N SER A 59 -2.06 -0.59 2.17
CA SER A 59 -2.40 -1.87 2.79
C SER A 59 -3.51 -1.73 3.84
N LEU A 60 -3.53 -0.65 4.62
CA LEU A 60 -4.60 -0.36 5.57
C LEU A 60 -5.94 -0.10 4.87
N VAL A 61 -5.93 0.78 3.87
CA VAL A 61 -7.14 1.10 3.08
C VAL A 61 -7.69 -0.14 2.37
N ARG A 62 -6.79 -0.97 1.84
CA ARG A 62 -7.15 -2.27 1.26
C ARG A 62 -7.79 -3.20 2.29
N ALA A 63 -7.20 -3.33 3.47
CA ALA A 63 -7.70 -4.20 4.51
C ALA A 63 -9.11 -3.78 4.94
N GLU A 64 -9.35 -2.48 5.12
CA GLU A 64 -10.67 -1.92 5.42
C GLU A 64 -11.69 -2.26 4.32
N ALA A 65 -11.33 -2.06 3.05
CA ALA A 65 -12.21 -2.43 1.93
C ALA A 65 -12.52 -3.93 1.89
N LEU A 66 -11.55 -4.80 2.21
CA LEU A 66 -11.77 -6.25 2.28
C LEU A 66 -12.71 -6.62 3.43
N LEU A 67 -12.55 -5.99 4.60
CA LEU A 67 -13.44 -6.20 5.75
C LEU A 67 -14.88 -5.78 5.42
N LEU A 68 -15.08 -4.63 4.76
CA LEU A 68 -16.40 -4.18 4.29
C LEU A 68 -17.05 -5.15 3.30
N LEU A 69 -16.24 -5.85 2.50
CA LEU A 69 -16.70 -6.90 1.57
C LEU A 69 -16.89 -8.27 2.24
N GLY A 70 -16.66 -8.39 3.56
CA GLY A 70 -16.72 -9.67 4.28
C GLY A 70 -15.59 -10.65 3.92
N ARG A 71 -14.49 -10.15 3.35
CA ARG A 71 -13.29 -10.93 2.98
C ARG A 71 -12.21 -10.76 4.04
N ARG A 72 -11.39 -11.79 4.25
CA ARG A 72 -10.22 -11.66 5.13
C ARG A 72 -9.07 -11.01 4.36
N PRO A 73 -8.40 -9.98 4.92
CA PRO A 73 -7.11 -9.56 4.41
C PRO A 73 -6.14 -10.75 4.47
N ALA A 74 -5.42 -10.99 3.38
CA ALA A 74 -4.34 -11.96 3.32
C ALA A 74 -3.07 -11.40 3.98
#